data_AF-A0A9X3SXU7-F1
#
_entry.id   AF-A0A9X3SXU7-F1
#
_cell.length_a   1.000
_cell.length_b   1.000
_cell.length_c   1.000
_cell.angle_alpha   90.00
_cell.angle_beta   90.00
_cell.angle_gamma   90.00
#
_symmetry.space_group_name_H-M   'P 1'
#
loop_
_entity.id
_entity.type
_entity.pdbx_description
1 polymer ?
#
loop_
_entity_poly.entity_id
_entity_poly.type
_entity_poly.pdbx_seq_one_letter_code
_entity_poly.pdbx_strand_id
1 'polypeptide(L)'
;MSTELERAIGRVVEGTRHWSPARWSSQGGTAKAGVMHVLVQALADLTADAEGRERRPVPRLPSDMHLPDQLQVIGLDLLEADLTEAQAAEAEAVIRTARAALF
;
A
#
# COMPACT_ATOMS: atom_id res chain seq x y z
N MET A 1 -16.77 6.45 4.13
CA MET A 1 -15.77 5.59 3.46
C MET A 1 -16.06 5.48 1.98
N SER A 2 -15.12 5.86 1.11
CA SER A 2 -15.25 5.65 -0.34
C SER A 2 -15.13 4.16 -0.65
N THR A 3 -16.21 3.56 -1.14
CA THR A 3 -16.22 2.14 -1.52
C THR A 3 -15.21 1.81 -2.63
N GLU A 4 -14.78 2.81 -3.40
CA GLU A 4 -13.78 2.62 -4.46
C GLU A 4 -12.36 2.45 -3.91
N LEU A 5 -11.99 3.23 -2.89
CA LEU A 5 -10.68 3.12 -2.26
C LEU A 5 -10.51 1.75 -1.58
N GLU A 6 -11.53 1.32 -0.84
CA GLU A 6 -11.56 -0.01 -0.22
C GLU A 6 -11.39 -1.14 -1.26
N ARG A 7 -12.15 -1.08 -2.37
CA ARG A 7 -12.00 -2.03 -3.48
C ARG A 7 -10.62 -1.98 -4.11
N ALA A 8 -10.03 -0.78 -4.25
CA ALA A 8 -8.71 -0.61 -4.84
C ALA A 8 -7.62 -1.27 -3.99
N ILE A 9 -7.66 -1.07 -2.66
CA ILE A 9 -6.77 -1.73 -1.69
C ILE A 9 -6.97 -3.26 -1.75
N GLY A 10 -8.21 -3.72 -1.63
CA GLY A 10 -8.53 -5.16 -1.63
C GLY A 10 -8.04 -5.89 -2.88
N ARG A 11 -8.15 -5.27 -4.06
CA ARG A 11 -7.62 -5.84 -5.32
C ARG A 11 -6.10 -6.05 -5.29
N VAL A 12 -5.35 -5.14 -4.67
CA VAL A 12 -3.90 -5.27 -4.56
C VAL A 12 -3.52 -6.34 -3.54
N VAL A 13 -4.18 -6.36 -2.37
CA VAL A 13 -3.96 -7.39 -1.33
C VAL A 13 -4.25 -8.78 -1.88
N GLU A 14 -5.46 -9.01 -2.39
CA GLU A 14 -5.87 -10.33 -2.89
C GLU A 14 -5.07 -10.77 -4.11
N GLY A 15 -4.67 -9.84 -4.97
CA GLY A 15 -3.84 -10.14 -6.14
C GLY A 15 -2.39 -10.50 -5.80
N THR A 16 -1.91 -10.20 -4.58
CA THR A 16 -0.50 -10.40 -4.19
C THR A 16 -0.28 -11.40 -3.04
N ARG A 17 -1.31 -11.71 -2.24
CA ARG A 17 -1.23 -12.64 -1.08
C ARG A 17 -0.66 -14.03 -1.41
N HIS A 18 -0.79 -14.48 -2.66
CA HIS A 18 -0.40 -15.80 -3.10
C HIS A 18 0.97 -15.82 -3.82
N TRP A 19 1.66 -14.68 -3.89
CA TRP A 19 2.92 -14.59 -4.62
C TRP A 19 4.03 -15.33 -3.90
N SER A 20 4.89 -16.01 -4.66
CA SER A 20 6.07 -16.67 -4.11
C SER A 20 7.22 -15.68 -3.88
N PRO A 21 8.23 -16.04 -3.06
CA PRO A 21 9.43 -15.21 -2.85
C PRO A 21 10.12 -14.80 -4.17
N ALA A 22 10.19 -15.71 -5.14
CA ALA A 22 10.80 -15.43 -6.44
C ALA A 22 10.06 -14.33 -7.23
N ARG A 23 8.73 -14.27 -7.10
CA ARG A 23 7.91 -13.23 -7.73
C ARG A 23 8.11 -11.86 -7.05
N TRP A 24 8.35 -11.84 -5.74
CA TRP A 24 8.68 -10.62 -5.01
C TRP A 24 10.05 -10.04 -5.36
N SER A 25 11.06 -10.90 -5.54
CA SER A 25 12.46 -10.46 -5.63
C SER A 25 12.90 -9.95 -7.01
N SER A 26 12.15 -10.26 -8.09
CA SER A 26 12.49 -10.04 -9.52
C SER A 26 13.98 -9.81 -9.80
N GLN A 27 14.76 -10.87 -10.10
CA GLN A 27 16.14 -10.67 -10.54
C GLN A 27 16.16 -9.79 -11.81
N GLY A 28 16.74 -8.58 -11.71
CA GLY A 28 17.04 -7.71 -12.86
C GLY A 28 16.03 -6.60 -13.21
N GLY A 29 15.03 -6.29 -12.37
CA GLY A 29 14.09 -5.16 -12.55
C GLY A 29 13.78 -4.43 -11.24
N THR A 30 12.87 -3.43 -11.25
CA THR A 30 12.36 -2.83 -10.01
C THR A 30 11.71 -3.92 -9.17
N ALA A 31 12.32 -4.28 -8.05
CA ALA A 31 11.81 -5.31 -7.16
C ALA A 31 10.35 -5.02 -6.81
N LYS A 32 9.43 -5.92 -7.15
CA LYS A 32 7.99 -5.76 -6.87
C LYS A 32 7.73 -5.52 -5.38
N ALA A 33 8.60 -6.10 -4.55
CA ALA A 33 8.58 -5.90 -3.12
C ALA A 33 8.90 -4.44 -2.70
N GLY A 34 9.73 -3.73 -3.46
CA GLY A 34 10.00 -2.31 -3.28
C GLY A 34 8.81 -1.44 -3.70
N VAL A 35 8.16 -1.77 -4.82
CA VAL A 35 6.92 -1.10 -5.26
C VAL A 35 5.84 -1.20 -4.17
N MET A 36 5.62 -2.39 -3.62
CA MET A 36 4.65 -2.59 -2.55
C MET A 36 5.05 -1.83 -1.27
N HIS A 37 6.35 -1.79 -0.92
CA HIS A 37 6.80 -1.00 0.25
C HIS A 37 6.50 0.49 0.10
N VAL A 38 6.81 1.05 -1.08
CA VAL A 38 6.55 2.47 -1.38
C VAL A 38 5.05 2.76 -1.32
N LEU A 39 4.21 1.85 -1.82
CA LEU A 39 2.76 1.97 -1.67
C LEU A 39 2.35 2.01 -0.19
N VAL A 40 2.80 1.03 0.61
CA VAL A 40 2.45 0.95 2.03
C VAL A 40 2.92 2.19 2.78
N GLN A 41 4.14 2.68 2.51
CA GLN A 41 4.66 3.91 3.10
C GLN A 41 3.79 5.12 2.73
N ALA A 42 3.44 5.29 1.45
CA ALA A 42 2.65 6.43 1.01
C ALA A 42 1.26 6.46 1.68
N LEU A 43 0.60 5.31 1.82
CA LEU A 43 -0.68 5.23 2.51
C LEU A 43 -0.55 5.48 4.03
N ALA A 44 0.54 5.03 4.65
CA ALA A 44 0.81 5.31 6.06
C ALA A 44 1.08 6.81 6.30
N ASP A 45 1.81 7.46 5.40
CA ASP A 45 2.07 8.91 5.46
C ASP A 45 0.78 9.72 5.31
N LEU A 46 -0.10 9.35 4.36
CA LEU A 46 -1.41 9.97 4.19
C LEU A 46 -2.30 9.81 5.42
N THR A 47 -2.26 8.63 6.04
CA THR A 47 -2.99 8.36 7.30
C THR A 47 -2.45 9.27 8.41
N ALA A 48 -1.13 9.35 8.57
CA ALA A 48 -0.51 10.21 9.57
C ALA A 48 -0.88 11.69 9.37
N ASP A 49 -0.87 12.18 8.12
CA ASP A 49 -1.25 13.54 7.79
C ASP A 49 -2.72 13.83 8.14
N ALA A 50 -3.63 12.91 7.80
CA ALA A 50 -5.06 13.04 8.12
C ALA A 50 -5.32 13.05 9.64
N GLU A 51 -4.53 12.31 10.40
CA GLU A 51 -4.62 12.27 11.86
C GLU A 51 -3.85 13.38 12.58
N GLY A 52 -3.12 14.23 11.84
CA GLY A 52 -2.23 15.25 12.41
C GLY A 52 -1.05 14.68 13.20
N ARG A 53 -0.58 13.48 12.84
CA ARG A 53 0.55 12.78 13.46
C ARG A 53 1.83 12.92 12.64
N GLU A 54 2.97 12.70 13.28
CA GLU A 54 4.26 12.65 12.60
C GLU A 54 4.34 11.43 11.67
N ARG A 55 4.78 11.65 10.42
CA ARG A 55 5.09 10.57 9.47
C ARG A 55 6.22 9.71 9.99
N ARG A 56 6.08 8.39 9.90
CA ARG A 56 7.08 7.44 10.38
C ARG A 56 7.37 6.39 9.32
N PRO A 57 8.62 5.94 9.19
CA PRO A 57 8.96 4.88 8.26
C PRO A 57 8.26 3.58 8.65
N VAL A 58 7.58 2.95 7.69
CA VAL A 58 7.00 1.62 7.84
C VAL A 58 8.13 0.60 7.84
N PRO A 59 8.26 -0.22 8.89
CA PRO A 59 9.36 -1.17 9.00
C PRO A 59 9.31 -2.20 7.87
N ARG A 60 10.49 -2.53 7.33
CA ARG A 60 10.64 -3.65 6.41
C ARG A 60 10.83 -4.94 7.19
N LEU A 61 9.83 -5.82 7.16
CA LEU A 61 9.89 -7.11 7.84
C LEU A 61 10.90 -8.06 7.12
N PRO A 62 11.43 -9.09 7.81
CA PRO A 62 12.46 -9.96 7.25
C PRO A 62 12.07 -10.71 5.97
N SER A 63 10.77 -10.87 5.71
CA SER A 63 10.23 -11.54 4.53
C SER A 63 9.26 -10.62 3.80
N ASP A 64 9.46 -10.50 2.48
CA ASP A 64 8.59 -9.73 1.59
C ASP A 64 7.18 -10.33 1.45
N MET A 65 7.00 -11.56 1.92
CA MET A 65 5.70 -12.23 2.00
C MET A 65 4.72 -11.52 2.94
N HIS A 66 5.20 -10.68 3.85
CA HIS A 66 4.34 -9.93 4.78
C HIS A 66 3.78 -8.63 4.17
N LEU A 67 4.20 -8.25 2.97
CA LEU A 67 3.81 -6.96 2.39
C LEU A 67 2.30 -6.82 2.10
N PRO A 68 1.59 -7.87 1.63
CA PRO A 68 0.13 -7.80 1.50
C PRO A 68 -0.57 -7.57 2.85
N ASP A 69 -0.07 -8.20 3.92
CA ASP A 69 -0.62 -8.01 5.27
C ASP A 69 -0.35 -6.60 5.80
N GLN A 70 0.86 -6.06 5.56
CA GLN A 70 1.16 -4.67 5.90
C GLN A 70 0.26 -3.68 5.15
N LEU A 71 -0.01 -3.93 3.86
CA LEU A 71 -0.96 -3.13 3.09
C LEU A 71 -2.39 -3.25 3.63
N GLN A 72 -2.81 -4.45 4.04
CA GLN A 72 -4.13 -4.65 4.62
C GLN A 72 -4.31 -3.85 5.92
N VAL A 73 -3.31 -3.86 6.82
CA VAL A 73 -3.36 -3.11 8.08
C VAL A 73 -3.41 -1.61 7.81
N ILE A 74 -2.45 -1.08 7.06
CA ILE A 74 -2.40 0.37 6.76
C ILE A 74 -3.61 0.81 5.95
N GLY A 75 -4.13 -0.05 5.07
CA GLY A 75 -5.33 0.21 4.30
C GLY A 75 -6.58 0.34 5.18
N LEU A 76 -6.70 -0.45 6.24
CA LEU A 76 -7.78 -0.30 7.22
C LEU A 76 -7.63 1.00 7.99
N ASP A 77 -6.44 1.33 8.49
CA ASP A 77 -6.18 2.59 9.18
C ASP A 77 -6.54 3.81 8.30
N LEU A 78 -6.15 3.77 7.02
CA LEU A 78 -6.47 4.81 6.04
C LEU A 78 -7.98 4.97 5.81
N LEU A 79 -8.73 3.85 5.77
CA LEU A 79 -10.18 3.87 5.57
C LEU A 79 -10.93 4.40 6.80
N GLU A 80 -10.35 4.26 7.98
CA GLU A 80 -10.88 4.80 9.23
C GLU A 80 -10.50 6.28 9.44
N ALA A 81 -9.47 6.78 8.75
CA ALA A 81 -9.05 8.18 8.80
C ALA A 81 -10.03 9.14 8.11
N ASP A 82 -10.15 10.36 8.64
CA ASP A 82 -10.97 11.43 8.05
C ASP A 82 -10.20 12.13 6.92
N LEU A 83 -10.17 11.49 5.75
CA LEU A 83 -9.46 12.00 4.58
C LEU A 83 -10.19 13.19 3.95
N THR A 84 -9.43 14.23 3.63
CA THR A 84 -9.87 15.23 2.66
C THR A 84 -10.03 14.62 1.26
N GLU A 85 -10.82 15.26 0.39
CA GLU A 85 -10.99 14.83 -1.00
C GLU A 85 -9.65 14.76 -1.76
N ALA A 86 -8.72 15.69 -1.47
CA ALA A 86 -7.39 15.69 -2.06
C ALA A 86 -6.56 14.47 -1.63
N GLN A 87 -6.58 14.12 -0.33
CA GLN A 87 -5.88 12.94 0.20
C GLN A 87 -6.48 11.64 -0.34
N ALA A 88 -7.81 11.57 -0.48
CA ALA A 88 -8.47 10.41 -1.09
C ALA A 88 -8.05 10.23 -2.56
N ALA A 89 -8.02 11.32 -3.35
CA ALA A 89 -7.57 11.29 -4.73
C ALA A 89 -6.07 10.91 -4.84
N GLU A 90 -5.24 11.37 -3.92
CA GLU A 90 -3.84 10.99 -3.84
C GLU A 90 -3.67 9.50 -3.51
N ALA A 91 -4.41 8.97 -2.54
CA ALA A 91 -4.43 7.55 -2.20
C ALA A 91 -4.79 6.68 -3.42
N GLU A 92 -5.83 7.05 -4.17
CA GLU A 92 -6.22 6.36 -5.39
C GLU A 92 -5.12 6.42 -6.46
N ALA A 93 -4.45 7.57 -6.61
CA ALA A 93 -3.37 7.74 -7.58
C ALA A 93 -2.15 6.87 -7.25
N VAL A 94 -1.73 6.79 -5.99
CA VAL A 94 -0.60 5.95 -5.58
C VAL A 94 -0.93 4.46 -5.70
N ILE A 95 -2.16 4.05 -5.35
CA ILE A 95 -2.61 2.65 -5.53
C ILE A 95 -2.61 2.27 -7.01
N ARG A 96 -3.16 3.12 -7.88
CA ARG A 96 -3.18 2.89 -9.33
C ARG A 96 -1.77 2.75 -9.90
N THR A 97 -0.84 3.60 -9.47
CA THR A 97 0.57 3.58 -9.91
C THR A 97 1.25 2.29 -9.46
N ALA A 98 1.10 1.91 -8.19
CA ALA A 98 1.67 0.67 -7.67
C ALA A 98 1.08 -0.56 -8.38
N ARG A 99 -0.23 -0.59 -8.60
CA ARG A 99 -0.91 -1.68 -9.30
C ARG A 99 -0.34 -1.89 -10.71
N ALA A 100 -0.10 -0.80 -11.46
CA ALA A 100 0.46 -0.89 -12.82
C ALA A 100 1.91 -1.44 -12.86
N ALA A 101 2.67 -1.33 -11.78
CA ALA A 101 4.01 -1.90 -11.67
C ALA A 101 4.01 -3.33 -11.07
N LEU A 102 2.98 -3.67 -10.28
CA LEU A 102 2.82 -4.99 -9.67
C LEU A 102 2.25 -6.02 -10.64
N PHE A 103 1.30 -5.64 -11.51
CA PHE A 103 0.57 -6.55 -12.40
C PHE A 103 0.77 -6.19 -13.87
#